data_AF-A0A7S4NDR8-F1
#
_entry.id   AF-A0A7S4NDR8-F1
#
_cell.length_a   1.000
_cell.length_b   1.000
_cell.length_c   1.000
_cell.angle_alpha   90.00
_cell.angle_beta   90.00
_cell.angle_gamma   90.00
#
_symmetry.space_group_name_H-M   'P 1'
#
loop_
_entity.id
_entity.type
_entity.pdbx_description
1 polymer ?
#
loop_
_entity_poly.entity_id
_entity_poly.type
_entity_poly.pdbx_seq_one_letter_code
_entity_poly.pdbx_strand_id
1 'polypeptide(L)'
;ETFVVLLLLAAHSRRETRPPQQPDMSERSQAPDPLVSGGNPPPAGGSSTPDYTHCTMSACFCCYNAVDLDNIALCCMYEADFLCIREGFCCAQNVEPRGIGWIADESKGELCNIGCFCCNCGIIQPKVCCGGVGQCLCFHGTSSLPLNDYFLKDYLCACCFITLFPEFGLCLPPPDCRALQDLRVGEFRQPMAMNEYSPM
;
A
#
# COMPACT_ATOMS: atom_id res chain seq x y z
N GLU A 1 -7.80 -9.26 -4.52
CA GLU A 1 -7.77 -7.91 -5.13
C GLU A 1 -7.20 -7.89 -6.57
N THR A 2 -6.28 -8.78 -6.95
CA THR A 2 -5.68 -8.87 -8.30
C THR A 2 -6.70 -8.97 -9.47
N PHE A 3 -7.86 -9.59 -9.24
CA PHE A 3 -8.89 -9.75 -10.28
C PHE A 3 -9.63 -8.47 -10.66
N VAL A 4 -9.78 -7.51 -9.73
CA VAL A 4 -10.54 -6.28 -9.99
C VAL A 4 -9.70 -5.31 -10.82
N VAL A 5 -8.39 -5.25 -10.56
CA VAL A 5 -7.44 -4.48 -11.38
C VAL A 5 -7.36 -5.05 -12.79
N LEU A 6 -7.35 -6.39 -12.94
CA LEU A 6 -7.39 -7.03 -14.27
C LEU A 6 -8.69 -6.72 -15.03
N LEU A 7 -9.84 -6.67 -14.34
CA LEU A 7 -11.13 -6.32 -14.94
C LEU A 7 -11.22 -4.84 -15.34
N LEU A 8 -10.66 -3.92 -14.55
CA LEU A 8 -10.60 -2.50 -14.90
C LEU A 8 -9.63 -2.24 -16.06
N LEU A 9 -8.47 -2.91 -16.08
CA LEU A 9 -7.55 -2.85 -17.23
C LEU A 9 -8.15 -3.49 -18.48
N ALA A 10 -8.87 -4.60 -18.35
CA ALA A 10 -9.60 -5.23 -19.46
C ALA A 10 -10.77 -4.37 -19.97
N ALA A 11 -11.47 -3.66 -19.06
CA ALA A 11 -12.53 -2.73 -19.43
C ALA A 11 -11.99 -1.46 -20.09
N HIS A 12 -10.81 -0.99 -19.69
CA HIS A 12 -10.17 0.17 -20.32
C HIS A 12 -9.55 -0.19 -21.68
N SER A 13 -8.97 -1.38 -21.81
CA SER A 13 -8.42 -1.90 -23.07
C SER A 13 -9.48 -2.10 -24.17
N ARG A 14 -10.77 -2.26 -23.81
CA ARG A 14 -11.87 -2.34 -24.79
C ARG A 14 -12.36 -1.00 -25.33
N ARG A 15 -11.87 0.15 -24.84
CA ARG A 15 -12.35 1.48 -25.31
C ARG A 15 -11.53 2.13 -26.42
N GLU A 16 -10.38 1.57 -26.83
CA GLU A 16 -9.55 2.15 -27.90
C GLU A 16 -9.03 1.11 -28.89
N THR A 17 -9.92 0.51 -29.67
CA THR A 17 -9.55 0.09 -31.03
C THR A 17 -10.23 1.04 -32.02
N ARG A 18 -9.79 2.30 -32.06
CA ARG A 18 -9.97 3.10 -33.27
C ARG A 18 -9.05 2.49 -34.34
N PRO A 19 -9.52 2.27 -35.58
CA PRO A 19 -8.65 1.84 -36.65
C PRO A 19 -7.51 2.85 -36.80
N PRO A 20 -6.28 2.41 -37.12
CA PRO A 20 -5.15 3.30 -37.31
C PRO A 20 -5.50 4.28 -38.43
N GLN A 21 -5.70 5.56 -38.08
CA GLN A 21 -5.68 6.63 -39.07
C GLN A 21 -4.25 6.66 -39.63
N GLN A 22 -4.12 6.42 -40.93
CA GLN A 22 -2.84 6.59 -41.61
C GLN A 22 -2.41 8.06 -41.44
N PRO A 23 -1.17 8.32 -40.98
CA PRO A 23 -0.67 9.68 -40.89
C PRO A 23 -0.58 10.26 -42.30
N ASP A 24 -1.27 11.37 -42.51
CA ASP A 24 -1.13 12.20 -43.70
C ASP A 24 0.28 12.78 -43.72
N MET A 25 1.12 12.25 -44.61
CA MET A 25 2.53 12.60 -44.77
C MET A 25 2.72 13.84 -45.67
N SER A 26 1.82 14.83 -45.57
CA SER A 26 1.84 16.02 -46.43
C SER A 26 2.07 17.34 -45.68
N GLU A 27 2.95 17.37 -44.68
CA GLU A 27 3.51 18.65 -44.23
C GLU A 27 5.04 18.61 -44.11
N ARG A 28 5.65 19.11 -45.19
CA ARG A 28 7.07 19.41 -45.33
C ARG A 28 7.48 20.50 -44.34
N SER A 29 8.48 20.17 -43.52
CA SER A 29 9.76 20.88 -43.43
C SER A 29 9.70 22.41 -43.33
N GLN A 30 9.65 22.92 -42.11
CA GLN A 30 10.42 24.12 -41.74
C GLN A 30 11.19 23.82 -40.46
N ALA A 31 12.51 23.83 -40.55
CA ALA A 31 13.39 23.74 -39.41
C ALA A 31 13.26 25.02 -38.58
N PRO A 32 12.97 24.95 -37.27
CA PRO A 32 13.03 26.12 -36.41
C PRO A 32 14.49 26.55 -36.22
N ASP A 33 14.73 27.86 -36.30
CA ASP A 33 16.01 28.50 -36.05
C ASP A 33 16.57 28.14 -34.66
N PRO A 34 17.91 28.04 -34.50
CA PRO A 34 18.53 27.81 -33.21
C PRO A 34 18.36 29.05 -32.32
N LEU A 35 17.42 28.97 -31.38
CA LEU A 35 17.28 29.91 -30.27
C LEU A 35 18.53 29.84 -29.37
N VAL A 36 19.38 30.87 -29.51
CA VAL A 36 20.46 31.18 -28.56
C VAL A 36 19.82 31.56 -27.22
N SER A 37 19.81 30.63 -26.27
CA SER A 37 19.38 30.86 -24.88
C SER A 37 20.61 30.95 -23.99
N GLY A 38 21.06 32.18 -23.71
CA GLY A 38 22.08 32.51 -22.70
C GLY A 38 21.49 32.49 -21.29
N GLY A 39 20.92 31.36 -20.87
CA GLY A 39 20.48 31.15 -19.50
C GLY A 39 21.63 30.64 -18.63
N ASN A 40 21.88 31.30 -17.49
CA ASN A 40 22.77 30.76 -16.46
C ASN A 40 22.31 29.32 -16.10
N PRO A 41 23.25 28.37 -15.90
CA PRO A 41 22.88 27.04 -15.46
C PRO A 41 22.09 27.14 -14.15
N PRO A 42 20.99 26.37 -14.00
CA PRO A 42 20.26 26.33 -12.74
C PRO A 42 21.25 26.00 -11.61
N PRO A 43 21.05 26.57 -10.41
CA PRO A 43 21.91 26.26 -9.26
C PRO A 43 21.98 24.75 -9.14
N ALA A 44 23.19 24.22 -8.91
CA ALA A 44 23.44 22.80 -8.70
C ALA A 44 22.64 22.34 -7.47
N GLY A 45 21.37 22.03 -7.68
CA GLY A 45 20.53 21.32 -6.74
C GLY A 45 21.24 19.99 -6.52
N GLY A 46 21.62 19.73 -5.26
CA GLY A 46 22.33 18.52 -4.90
C GLY A 46 21.59 17.34 -5.51
N SER A 47 22.26 16.62 -6.42
CA SER A 47 21.71 15.41 -7.01
C SER A 47 21.69 14.35 -5.92
N SER A 48 20.67 14.36 -5.07
CA SER A 48 20.34 13.20 -4.26
C SER A 48 20.00 12.12 -5.27
N THR A 49 20.87 11.12 -5.37
CA THR A 49 20.58 9.92 -6.14
C THR A 49 19.21 9.41 -5.69
N PRO A 50 18.28 9.14 -6.61
CA PRO A 50 16.96 8.64 -6.25
C PRO A 50 17.10 7.40 -5.37
N ASP A 51 16.44 7.43 -4.22
CA ASP A 51 16.40 6.32 -3.30
C ASP A 51 15.40 5.28 -3.81
N TYR A 52 15.91 4.11 -4.18
CA TYR A 52 15.11 2.99 -4.71
C TYR A 52 14.94 1.86 -3.71
N THR A 53 15.35 2.03 -2.45
CA THR A 53 15.14 0.99 -1.43
C THR A 53 13.67 0.87 -1.02
N HIS A 54 12.87 1.92 -1.21
CA HIS A 54 11.45 1.97 -0.87
C HIS A 54 10.58 2.40 -2.06
N CYS A 55 9.77 1.48 -2.60
CA CYS A 55 8.98 1.76 -3.80
C CYS A 55 7.53 1.27 -3.67
N THR A 56 6.56 2.14 -3.94
CA THR A 56 5.15 1.72 -4.13
C THR A 56 5.05 0.82 -5.35
N MET A 57 4.53 -0.39 -5.21
CA MET A 57 4.37 -1.35 -6.31
C MET A 57 2.98 -1.26 -6.95
N SER A 58 1.93 -1.27 -6.11
CA SER A 58 0.54 -1.20 -6.56
C SER A 58 -0.34 -0.63 -5.45
N ALA A 59 -1.34 0.17 -5.80
CA ALA A 59 -2.26 0.75 -4.84
C ALA A 59 -3.65 0.96 -5.47
N CYS A 60 -4.68 0.82 -4.63
CA CYS A 60 -6.07 1.00 -5.02
C CYS A 60 -6.86 1.65 -3.89
N PHE A 61 -7.02 2.97 -3.97
CA PHE A 61 -7.78 3.82 -3.04
C PHE A 61 -7.37 3.67 -1.57
N CYS A 62 -7.86 2.64 -0.89
CA CYS A 62 -7.69 2.40 0.54
C CYS A 62 -6.57 1.41 0.88
N CYS A 63 -5.91 0.82 -0.11
CA CYS A 63 -4.82 -0.12 0.12
C CYS A 63 -3.63 0.10 -0.81
N TYR A 64 -2.45 -0.30 -0.35
CA TYR A 64 -1.24 -0.33 -1.17
C TYR A 64 -0.36 -1.53 -0.83
N ASN A 65 0.48 -1.90 -1.80
CA ASN A 65 1.58 -2.83 -1.67
C ASN A 65 2.86 -2.11 -2.13
N ALA A 66 3.93 -2.29 -1.40
CA ALA A 66 5.21 -1.66 -1.64
C ALA A 66 6.37 -2.62 -1.35
N VAL A 67 7.56 -2.23 -1.81
CA VAL A 67 8.82 -2.93 -1.61
C VAL A 67 9.68 -2.08 -0.68
N ASP A 68 10.28 -2.72 0.32
CA ASP A 68 11.24 -2.17 1.27
C ASP A 68 12.45 -3.12 1.33
N LEU A 69 13.57 -2.68 0.77
CA LEU A 69 14.81 -3.46 0.70
C LEU A 69 15.68 -3.31 1.95
N ASP A 70 15.41 -2.29 2.77
CA ASP A 70 16.14 -2.04 4.02
C ASP A 70 15.57 -2.87 5.18
N ASN A 71 14.30 -3.28 5.08
CA ASN A 71 13.61 -4.07 6.10
C ASN A 71 13.08 -5.36 5.49
N ILE A 72 13.90 -6.42 5.49
CA ILE A 72 13.50 -7.74 5.01
C ILE A 72 13.02 -8.60 6.17
N ALA A 73 11.72 -8.90 6.20
CA ALA A 73 11.15 -9.84 7.16
C ALA A 73 11.44 -11.28 6.74
N LEU A 74 12.04 -12.08 7.61
CA LEU A 74 12.14 -13.53 7.38
C LEU A 74 10.75 -14.13 7.66
N CYS A 75 10.09 -14.64 6.62
CA CYS A 75 8.68 -15.09 6.60
C CYS A 75 7.66 -13.95 6.63
N CYS A 76 6.38 -14.28 6.84
CA CYS A 76 5.28 -13.33 6.80
C CYS A 76 4.72 -13.03 8.20
N MET A 77 4.33 -11.78 8.40
CA MET A 77 3.52 -11.33 9.53
C MET A 77 2.45 -10.37 9.02
N TYR A 78 1.22 -10.49 9.50
CA TYR A 78 0.17 -9.53 9.21
C TYR A 78 -0.86 -9.50 10.32
N GLU A 79 -1.59 -8.39 10.38
CA GLU A 79 -2.72 -8.14 11.25
C GLU A 79 -3.75 -7.35 10.45
N ALA A 80 -5.00 -7.79 10.48
CA ALA A 80 -6.06 -7.11 9.75
C ALA A 80 -7.43 -7.30 10.40
N ASP A 81 -8.20 -6.21 10.41
CA ASP A 81 -9.61 -6.18 10.68
C ASP A 81 -10.36 -5.94 9.36
N PHE A 82 -11.29 -6.84 9.02
CA PHE A 82 -12.17 -6.77 7.86
C PHE A 82 -13.62 -6.91 8.32
N LEU A 83 -14.34 -5.79 8.39
CA LEU A 83 -15.70 -5.73 8.92
C LEU A 83 -15.79 -6.34 10.33
N CYS A 84 -16.32 -7.56 10.44
CA CYS A 84 -16.48 -8.31 11.68
C CYS A 84 -15.44 -9.40 11.89
N ILE A 85 -14.44 -9.51 11.00
CA ILE A 85 -13.41 -10.54 11.07
C ILE A 85 -12.09 -9.86 11.46
N ARG A 86 -11.39 -10.46 12.42
CA ARG A 86 -9.99 -10.16 12.73
C ARG A 86 -9.13 -11.34 12.35
N GLU A 87 -8.04 -11.09 11.65
CA GLU A 87 -7.06 -12.10 11.31
C GLU A 87 -5.65 -11.61 11.64
N GLY A 88 -4.83 -12.55 12.07
CA GLY A 88 -3.42 -12.31 12.33
C GLY A 88 -2.57 -13.51 11.93
N PHE A 89 -1.34 -13.25 11.52
CA PHE A 89 -0.35 -14.26 11.15
C PHE A 89 1.04 -13.85 11.64
N CYS A 90 1.83 -14.81 12.11
CA CYS A 90 3.13 -14.57 12.75
C CYS A 90 4.13 -15.69 12.46
N CYS A 91 4.44 -15.94 11.19
CA CYS A 91 5.56 -16.84 10.84
C CYS A 91 6.93 -16.15 10.90
N ALA A 92 6.95 -14.84 11.16
CA ALA A 92 8.19 -14.08 11.23
C ALA A 92 9.03 -14.43 12.46
N GLN A 93 10.35 -14.40 12.29
CA GLN A 93 11.29 -14.63 13.40
C GLN A 93 11.11 -13.54 14.46
N ASN A 94 11.15 -13.92 15.75
CA ASN A 94 10.97 -13.03 16.90
C ASN A 94 9.56 -12.46 17.07
N VAL A 95 8.55 -13.07 16.46
CA VAL A 95 7.15 -12.76 16.76
C VAL A 95 6.57 -13.84 17.66
N GLU A 96 5.89 -13.43 18.72
CA GLU A 96 5.25 -14.35 19.66
C GLU A 96 4.14 -15.16 18.96
N PRO A 97 4.03 -16.48 19.22
CA PRO A 97 2.94 -17.30 18.71
C PRO A 97 1.57 -16.76 19.14
N ARG A 98 0.54 -16.91 18.28
CA ARG A 98 -0.81 -16.40 18.56
C ARG A 98 -1.58 -17.16 19.65
N GLY A 99 -1.06 -18.30 20.10
CA GLY A 99 -1.75 -19.20 21.02
C GLY A 99 -2.66 -20.19 20.30
N ILE A 100 -2.92 -21.34 20.93
CA ILE A 100 -3.69 -22.43 20.33
C ILE A 100 -5.02 -22.58 21.07
N GLY A 101 -6.11 -22.69 20.30
CA GLY A 101 -7.46 -22.93 20.83
C GLY A 101 -8.30 -21.66 20.92
N TRP A 102 -9.14 -21.57 21.95
CA TRP A 102 -10.00 -20.41 22.18
C TRP A 102 -9.22 -19.31 22.92
N ILE A 103 -8.95 -18.22 22.23
CA ILE A 103 -8.08 -17.12 22.70
C ILE A 103 -8.79 -15.76 22.68
N ALA A 104 -10.13 -15.76 22.75
CA ALA A 104 -10.93 -14.53 22.66
C ALA A 104 -10.62 -13.56 23.81
N ASP A 105 -10.44 -12.29 23.47
CA ASP A 105 -10.25 -11.20 24.42
C ASP A 105 -11.45 -10.24 24.42
N GLU A 106 -12.33 -10.38 25.41
CA GLU A 106 -13.52 -9.55 25.56
C GLU A 106 -13.18 -8.05 25.73
N SER A 107 -12.03 -7.73 26.32
CA SER A 107 -11.60 -6.33 26.51
C SER A 107 -11.34 -5.62 25.18
N LYS A 108 -11.11 -6.40 24.12
CA LYS A 108 -10.89 -5.92 22.75
C LYS A 108 -12.13 -5.99 21.88
N GLY A 109 -13.26 -6.44 22.44
CA GLY A 109 -14.52 -6.63 21.73
C GLY A 109 -14.53 -7.85 20.81
N GLU A 110 -13.72 -8.86 21.12
CA GLU A 110 -13.73 -10.15 20.44
C GLU A 110 -14.90 -11.01 20.97
N LEU A 111 -15.82 -11.38 20.08
CA LEU A 111 -16.92 -12.31 20.37
C LEU A 111 -16.42 -13.76 20.37
N CYS A 112 -15.50 -14.07 19.47
CA CYS A 112 -14.75 -15.31 19.45
C CYS A 112 -13.39 -15.07 18.79
N ASN A 113 -12.40 -15.89 19.14
CA ASN A 113 -11.10 -15.88 18.50
C ASN A 113 -10.49 -17.28 18.60
N ILE A 114 -10.21 -17.87 17.46
CA ILE A 114 -9.60 -19.19 17.36
C ILE A 114 -8.16 -19.00 16.90
N GLY A 115 -7.24 -19.44 17.75
CA GLY A 115 -5.82 -19.43 17.50
C GLY A 115 -5.28 -20.78 17.05
N CYS A 116 -4.36 -20.72 16.11
CA CYS A 116 -3.37 -21.73 15.79
C CYS A 116 -1.98 -21.19 16.18
N PHE A 117 -0.94 -22.02 16.09
CA PHE A 117 0.41 -21.62 16.46
C PHE A 117 0.87 -20.31 15.79
N CYS A 118 0.65 -20.18 14.48
CA CYS A 118 1.12 -19.03 13.70
C CYS A 118 0.01 -18.10 13.19
N CYS A 119 -1.26 -18.39 13.45
CA CYS A 119 -2.36 -17.57 12.94
C CYS A 119 -3.54 -17.56 13.90
N ASN A 120 -4.37 -16.53 13.81
CA ASN A 120 -5.66 -16.50 14.50
C ASN A 120 -6.73 -15.91 13.59
N CYS A 121 -7.97 -16.26 13.89
CA CYS A 121 -9.15 -15.71 13.24
C CYS A 121 -10.24 -15.52 14.29
N GLY A 122 -10.72 -14.30 14.44
CA GLY A 122 -11.73 -13.94 15.40
C GLY A 122 -12.88 -13.17 14.78
N ILE A 123 -14.02 -13.21 15.46
CA ILE A 123 -15.17 -12.37 15.18
C ILE A 123 -15.16 -11.21 16.17
N ILE A 124 -15.23 -9.99 15.65
CA ILE A 124 -15.26 -8.75 16.41
C ILE A 124 -16.54 -7.97 16.09
N GLN A 125 -16.93 -7.09 17.00
CA GLN A 125 -17.91 -6.07 16.64
C GLN A 125 -17.29 -5.11 15.61
N PRO A 126 -17.93 -4.91 14.43
CA PRO A 126 -17.34 -4.11 13.37
C PRO A 126 -17.20 -2.64 13.80
N LYS A 127 -15.97 -2.13 13.72
CA LYS A 127 -15.63 -0.72 14.00
C LYS A 127 -15.18 0.01 12.74
N VAL A 128 -14.49 -0.71 11.87
CA VAL A 128 -13.95 -0.22 10.60
C VAL A 128 -14.38 -1.17 9.48
N CYS A 129 -14.38 -0.68 8.25
CA CYS A 129 -14.64 -1.53 7.10
C CYS A 129 -13.43 -2.42 6.79
N CYS A 130 -12.24 -1.84 6.84
CA CYS A 130 -10.97 -2.51 6.61
C CYS A 130 -9.86 -1.77 7.35
N GLY A 131 -8.92 -2.47 7.96
CA GLY A 131 -7.74 -1.87 8.57
C GLY A 131 -6.71 -2.96 8.77
N GLY A 132 -5.59 -2.90 8.08
CA GLY A 132 -4.62 -3.97 8.15
C GLY A 132 -3.24 -3.56 7.68
N VAL A 133 -2.26 -4.29 8.16
CA VAL A 133 -0.86 -4.14 7.77
C VAL A 133 -0.22 -5.52 7.72
N GLY A 134 0.64 -5.73 6.74
CA GLY A 134 1.36 -6.98 6.60
C GLY A 134 2.71 -6.77 5.94
N GLN A 135 3.64 -7.67 6.25
CA GLN A 135 4.96 -7.72 5.66
C GLN A 135 5.35 -9.17 5.42
N CYS A 136 5.90 -9.46 4.24
CA CYS A 136 6.51 -10.73 3.92
C CYS A 136 7.73 -10.51 3.02
N LEU A 137 8.91 -10.94 3.49
CA LEU A 137 10.18 -10.61 2.83
C LEU A 137 10.37 -9.09 2.73
N CYS A 138 10.69 -8.59 1.55
CA CYS A 138 10.78 -7.16 1.25
C CYS A 138 9.43 -6.53 0.86
N PHE A 139 8.34 -7.29 0.80
CA PHE A 139 7.03 -6.75 0.45
C PHE A 139 6.27 -6.37 1.71
N HIS A 140 5.62 -5.22 1.69
CA HIS A 140 4.66 -4.86 2.71
C HIS A 140 3.40 -4.27 2.07
N GLY A 141 2.30 -4.35 2.81
CA GLY A 141 1.04 -3.77 2.37
C GLY A 141 0.26 -3.23 3.55
N THR A 142 -0.55 -2.22 3.26
CA THR A 142 -1.39 -1.56 4.24
C THR A 142 -2.77 -1.33 3.63
N SER A 143 -3.82 -1.42 4.44
CA SER A 143 -5.20 -1.11 4.06
C SER A 143 -5.90 -0.32 5.17
N SER A 144 -6.81 0.58 4.78
CA SER A 144 -7.52 1.46 5.71
C SER A 144 -8.83 1.99 5.14
N LEU A 145 -9.96 1.65 5.75
CA LEU A 145 -11.28 2.17 5.40
C LEU A 145 -12.17 2.19 6.66
N PRO A 146 -12.57 3.37 7.18
CA PRO A 146 -12.20 4.71 6.70
C PRO A 146 -10.69 4.99 6.83
N LEU A 147 -10.20 5.89 5.97
CA LEU A 147 -8.81 6.36 6.03
C LEU A 147 -8.50 6.94 7.42
N ASN A 148 -7.27 6.77 7.88
CA ASN A 148 -6.79 7.26 9.17
C ASN A 148 -5.27 7.31 9.19
N ASP A 149 -4.71 8.17 10.03
CA ASP A 149 -3.26 8.40 10.12
C ASP A 149 -2.46 7.18 10.63
N TYR A 150 -3.13 6.18 11.23
CA TYR A 150 -2.45 5.00 11.76
C TYR A 150 -2.07 4.01 10.65
N PHE A 151 -2.97 3.78 9.69
CA PHE A 151 -2.75 2.88 8.56
C PHE A 151 -2.45 3.65 7.26
N LEU A 152 -3.39 4.44 6.78
CA LEU A 152 -3.28 5.15 5.51
C LEU A 152 -4.14 6.41 5.56
N LYS A 153 -3.49 7.56 5.45
CA LYS A 153 -4.09 8.89 5.58
C LYS A 153 -4.88 9.32 4.35
N ASP A 154 -4.32 9.06 3.17
CA ASP A 154 -4.83 9.57 1.90
C ASP A 154 -5.04 8.43 0.89
N TYR A 155 -5.87 8.68 -0.11
CA TYR A 155 -6.07 7.73 -1.19
C TYR A 155 -4.79 7.56 -2.02
N LEU A 156 -4.51 6.33 -2.46
CA LEU A 156 -3.36 6.03 -3.31
C LEU A 156 -3.80 5.23 -4.54
N CYS A 157 -3.23 5.56 -5.70
CA CYS A 157 -3.44 4.80 -6.94
C CYS A 157 -2.09 4.55 -7.59
N ALA A 158 -1.73 3.28 -7.76
CA ALA A 158 -0.46 2.88 -8.36
C ALA A 158 -0.58 1.54 -9.07
N CYS A 159 0.17 1.38 -10.17
CA CYS A 159 0.21 0.15 -10.94
C CYS A 159 1.63 -0.09 -11.47
N CYS A 160 2.21 -1.24 -11.17
CA CYS A 160 3.54 -1.65 -11.64
C CYS A 160 4.62 -0.58 -11.40
N PHE A 161 4.71 -0.07 -10.16
CA PHE A 161 5.65 0.99 -9.75
C PHE A 161 5.39 2.38 -10.30
N ILE A 162 4.30 2.57 -11.06
CA ILE A 162 3.87 3.88 -11.52
C ILE A 162 2.78 4.37 -10.57
N THR A 163 3.09 5.40 -9.79
CA THR A 163 2.10 6.11 -8.97
C THR A 163 1.34 7.08 -9.87
N LEU A 164 0.01 7.04 -9.78
CA LEU A 164 -0.91 7.87 -10.56
C LEU A 164 -1.55 8.96 -9.68
N PHE A 165 -1.68 8.72 -8.39
CA PHE A 165 -2.26 9.63 -7.40
C PHE A 165 -1.65 9.32 -6.00
N PRO A 166 -1.34 10.34 -5.15
CA PRO A 166 -1.60 11.77 -5.34
C PRO A 166 -0.64 12.47 -6.30
N GLU A 167 0.58 11.95 -6.43
CA GLU A 167 1.61 12.47 -7.34
C GLU A 167 1.93 11.43 -8.42
N PHE A 168 2.09 11.90 -9.65
CA PHE A 168 2.49 11.03 -10.76
C PHE A 168 4.02 10.81 -10.73
N GLY A 169 4.46 9.56 -10.71
CA GLY A 169 5.88 9.25 -10.72
C GLY A 169 6.19 7.77 -10.84
N LEU A 170 7.46 7.46 -11.09
CA LEU A 170 8.00 6.10 -11.14
C LEU A 170 8.78 5.82 -9.85
N CYS A 171 8.49 4.69 -9.20
CA CYS A 171 9.15 4.26 -7.98
C CYS A 171 9.09 5.30 -6.86
N LEU A 172 7.95 5.99 -6.70
CA LEU A 172 7.75 6.87 -5.56
C LEU A 172 7.67 6.06 -4.25
N PRO A 173 8.22 6.58 -3.15
CA PRO A 173 8.14 5.91 -1.86
C PRO A 173 6.68 5.73 -1.42
N PRO A 174 6.35 4.65 -0.70
CA PRO A 174 5.02 4.49 -0.11
C PRO A 174 4.76 5.57 0.96
N PRO A 175 3.50 5.92 1.23
CA PRO A 175 3.15 6.78 2.36
C PRO A 175 3.60 6.19 3.69
N ASP A 176 4.02 7.07 4.61
CA ASP A 176 4.36 6.68 5.99
C ASP A 176 3.18 5.96 6.66
N CYS A 177 3.47 4.83 7.29
CA CYS A 177 2.48 3.98 7.95
C CYS A 177 2.97 3.64 9.36
N ARG A 178 2.32 4.18 10.38
CA ARG A 178 2.65 3.93 11.79
C ARG A 178 2.42 2.47 12.16
N ALA A 179 1.31 1.88 11.70
CA ALA A 179 0.98 0.48 11.90
C ALA A 179 2.11 -0.47 11.42
N LEU A 180 2.78 -0.12 10.32
CA LEU A 180 3.91 -0.91 9.80
C LEU A 180 5.15 -0.81 10.68
N GLN A 181 5.42 0.37 11.25
CA GLN A 181 6.53 0.55 12.20
C GLN A 181 6.28 -0.31 13.44
N ASP A 182 5.06 -0.26 13.99
CA ASP A 182 4.65 -1.05 15.16
C ASP A 182 4.72 -2.56 14.87
N LEU A 183 4.33 -2.99 13.66
CA LEU A 183 4.49 -4.39 13.19
C LEU A 183 5.95 -4.85 13.22
N ARG A 184 6.87 -4.01 12.77
CA ARG A 184 8.31 -4.35 12.67
C ARG A 184 8.99 -4.50 14.03
N VAL A 185 8.60 -3.69 15.01
CA VAL A 185 9.17 -3.77 16.36
C VAL A 185 8.51 -4.86 17.21
N GLY A 186 7.53 -5.59 16.66
CA GLY A 186 6.73 -6.56 17.43
C GLY A 186 5.85 -5.91 18.50
N GLU A 187 5.72 -4.58 18.47
CA GLU A 187 4.84 -3.82 19.36
C GLU A 187 3.47 -3.59 18.74
N PHE A 188 3.12 -4.28 17.65
CA PHE A 188 1.76 -4.25 17.12
C PHE A 188 0.78 -4.83 18.13
N ARG A 189 0.33 -3.95 19.01
CA ARG A 189 -0.81 -4.17 19.88
C ARG A 189 -2.01 -4.06 18.96
N GLN A 190 -2.81 -5.12 18.95
CA GLN A 190 -4.05 -5.26 18.17
C GLN A 190 -4.81 -3.92 18.03
N PRO A 191 -5.46 -3.67 16.88
CA PRO A 191 -5.83 -2.33 16.47
C PRO A 191 -6.69 -1.62 17.51
N MET A 192 -6.42 -0.32 17.56
CA MET A 192 -6.62 0.56 18.70
C MET A 192 -8.05 0.49 19.24
N ALA A 193 -8.14 0.57 20.57
CA ALA A 193 -9.42 0.76 21.24
C ALA A 193 -10.16 1.97 20.62
N MET A 194 -11.49 1.90 20.65
CA MET A 194 -12.45 2.75 19.93
C MET A 194 -12.24 4.27 20.08
N ASN A 195 -11.42 4.70 21.03
CA ASN A 195 -11.26 6.07 21.47
C ASN A 195 -10.27 6.88 20.60
N GLU A 196 -9.49 6.22 19.75
CA GLU A 196 -8.50 6.89 18.88
C GLU A 196 -9.00 7.13 17.45
N TYR A 197 -10.18 6.60 17.09
CA TYR A 197 -10.89 7.04 15.89
C TYR A 197 -11.58 8.38 16.18
N SER A 198 -10.80 9.47 16.16
CA SER A 198 -11.38 10.79 15.95
C SER A 198 -11.83 10.87 14.49
N PRO A 199 -13.15 10.95 14.19
CA PRO A 199 -13.60 11.20 12.84
C PRO A 199 -13.03 12.55 12.39
N MET A 200 -12.25 12.57 11.29
CA MET A 200 -11.89 13.79 10.58
C MET A 200 -13.11 14.38 9.89
#